data_AF-A0A2E0XJB9-F1
#
_entry.id   AF-A0A2E0XJB9-F1
#
_cell.length_a   1.000
_cell.length_b   1.000
_cell.length_c   1.000
_cell.angle_alpha   90.00
_cell.angle_beta   90.00
_cell.angle_gamma   90.00
#
_symmetry.space_group_name_H-M   'P 1'
#
loop_
_entity.id
_entity.type
_entity.pdbx_description
1 polymer ?
#
loop_
_entity_poly.entity_id
_entity_poly.type
_entity_poly.pdbx_seq_one_letter_code
_entity_poly.pdbx_strand_id
1 'polypeptide(L)'
;MKSRLQNVGQMTLKPISFSNVTQILLNADASAGEIRVGLLDRNGRRVQGFTKEESYVITGDSLVHQVKWTESRLFDLDSDAYLLRLHLYSATVYALTLVSAEK
;
A
#
# COMPACT_ATOMS: atom_id res chain seq x y z
N MET A 1 -7.31 12.61 25.47
CA MET A 1 -6.36 13.49 24.73
C MET A 1 -6.20 12.91 23.32
N LYS A 2 -6.85 13.48 22.30
CA LYS A 2 -6.65 13.05 20.89
C LYS A 2 -5.27 13.54 20.48
N SER A 3 -4.30 12.65 20.28
CA SER A 3 -3.04 13.05 19.65
C SER A 3 -3.38 13.57 18.25
N ARG A 4 -2.98 14.81 17.96
CA ARG A 4 -2.99 15.29 16.58
C ARG A 4 -2.07 14.35 15.79
N LEU A 5 -2.51 13.91 14.62
CA LEU A 5 -1.68 13.23 13.62
C LEU A 5 -0.55 14.19 13.21
N GLN A 6 0.48 14.33 14.05
CA GLN A 6 1.66 15.12 13.73
C GLN A 6 2.45 14.27 12.73
N ASN A 7 2.40 14.66 11.46
CA ASN A 7 3.28 14.23 10.37
C ASN A 7 3.02 12.86 9.72
N VAL A 8 1.76 12.46 9.55
CA VAL A 8 1.44 11.31 8.67
C VAL A 8 0.89 11.80 7.35
N GLY A 9 1.67 11.65 6.28
CA GLY A 9 1.19 11.82 4.91
C GLY A 9 0.29 10.64 4.54
N GLN A 10 -0.78 10.90 3.79
CA GLN A 10 -1.63 9.84 3.25
C GLN A 10 -1.88 10.06 1.76
N MET A 11 -1.73 9.00 0.98
CA MET A 11 -2.07 8.98 -0.43
C MET A 11 -3.02 7.81 -0.68
N THR A 12 -4.17 8.07 -1.28
CA THR A 12 -5.11 7.03 -1.69
C THR A 12 -5.25 7.09 -3.20
N LEU A 13 -5.05 5.96 -3.86
CA LEU A 13 -5.19 5.86 -5.30
C LEU A 13 -6.68 5.77 -5.69
N LYS A 14 -6.96 6.03 -6.98
CA LYS A 14 -8.26 5.72 -7.58
C LYS A 14 -8.53 4.19 -7.48
N PRO A 15 -9.80 3.75 -7.60
CA PRO A 15 -10.12 2.32 -7.61
C PRO A 15 -9.28 1.55 -8.63
N ILE A 16 -8.69 0.44 -8.20
CA ILE A 16 -7.86 -0.47 -8.99
C ILE A 16 -8.45 -1.87 -8.88
N SER A 17 -8.64 -2.54 -10.02
CA SER A 17 -8.83 -3.99 -10.02
C SER A 17 -7.45 -4.67 -9.95
N PHE A 18 -7.30 -5.61 -9.03
CA PHE A 18 -6.06 -6.37 -8.85
C PHE A 18 -6.07 -7.73 -9.57
N SER A 19 -7.11 -8.03 -10.37
CA SER A 19 -7.33 -9.34 -10.98
C SER A 19 -6.17 -9.87 -11.83
N ASN A 20 -5.35 -8.99 -12.40
CA ASN A 20 -4.17 -9.33 -13.20
C ASN A 20 -2.86 -8.81 -12.61
N VAL A 21 -2.89 -8.22 -11.41
CA VAL A 21 -1.73 -7.61 -10.77
C VAL A 21 -1.03 -8.65 -9.90
N THR A 22 0.24 -8.90 -10.19
CA THR A 22 1.06 -9.87 -9.46
C THR A 22 1.87 -9.21 -8.34
N GLN A 23 2.26 -7.94 -8.52
CA GLN A 23 3.05 -7.20 -7.53
C GLN A 23 2.72 -5.70 -7.54
N ILE A 24 2.94 -5.08 -6.39
CA ILE A 24 2.94 -3.61 -6.24
C ILE A 24 4.35 -3.22 -5.79
N LEU A 25 4.99 -2.34 -6.55
CA LEU A 25 6.33 -1.83 -6.27
C LEU A 25 6.28 -0.33 -6.00
N LEU A 26 7.08 0.15 -5.05
CA LEU A 26 7.27 1.57 -4.75
C LEU A 26 8.70 1.99 -5.06
N ASN A 27 8.83 3.10 -5.80
CA ASN A 27 10.04 3.90 -5.79
C ASN A 27 9.88 4.93 -4.67
N ALA A 28 10.65 4.77 -3.59
CA ALA A 28 10.48 5.56 -2.38
C ALA A 28 11.75 5.65 -1.55
N ASP A 29 11.88 6.78 -0.86
CA ASP A 29 12.82 6.98 0.23
C ASP A 29 12.06 7.02 1.55
N ALA A 30 12.24 5.96 2.34
CA ALA A 30 11.78 5.83 3.71
C ALA A 30 12.96 5.62 4.67
N SER A 31 14.15 6.15 4.36
CA SER A 31 15.33 6.03 5.21
C SER A 31 15.18 6.75 6.56
N ALA A 32 14.37 7.80 6.62
CA ALA A 32 14.08 8.58 7.83
C ALA A 32 12.79 8.14 8.57
N GLY A 33 12.14 7.06 8.14
CA GLY A 33 10.88 6.62 8.73
C GLY A 33 10.33 5.35 8.12
N GLU A 34 9.02 5.32 7.82
CA GLU A 34 8.39 4.13 7.26
C GLU A 34 7.19 4.44 6.35
N ILE A 35 6.91 3.48 5.47
CA ILE A 35 5.67 3.43 4.69
C ILE A 35 4.90 2.17 5.09
N ARG A 36 3.60 2.34 5.31
CA ARG A 36 2.62 1.24 5.47
C ARG A 36 1.56 1.32 4.39
N VAL A 37 1.02 0.17 3.98
CA VAL A 37 0.08 0.11 2.87
C VAL A 37 -1.14 -0.71 3.25
N GLY A 38 -2.33 -0.17 3.01
CA GLY A 38 -3.57 -0.89 3.22
C GLY A 38 -4.53 -0.80 2.04
N LEU A 39 -5.48 -1.73 1.96
CA LEU A 39 -6.60 -1.69 1.03
C LEU A 39 -7.88 -1.24 1.72
N LEU A 40 -8.69 -0.51 0.97
CA LEU A 40 -10.09 -0.23 1.30
C LEU A 40 -11.01 -0.77 0.21
N ASP A 41 -12.20 -1.21 0.61
CA ASP A 41 -13.28 -1.51 -0.32
C ASP A 41 -13.82 -0.23 -0.98
N ARG A 42 -14.76 -0.39 -1.92
CA ARG A 42 -15.44 0.72 -2.60
C ARG A 42 -16.16 1.69 -1.66
N ASN A 43 -16.48 1.27 -0.44
CA ASN A 43 -17.15 2.09 0.58
C ASN A 43 -16.14 2.75 1.53
N GLY A 44 -14.83 2.56 1.32
CA GLY A 44 -13.76 3.07 2.17
C GLY A 44 -13.54 2.26 3.45
N ARG A 45 -14.08 1.05 3.56
CA ARG A 45 -13.86 0.14 4.71
C ARG A 45 -12.56 -0.63 4.53
N ARG A 46 -11.85 -0.85 5.62
CA ARG A 46 -10.60 -1.64 5.61
C ARG A 46 -10.89 -3.08 5.19
N VAL A 47 -10.03 -3.63 4.34
CA VAL A 47 -10.08 -5.03 3.93
C VAL A 47 -9.22 -5.85 4.90
N GLN A 48 -9.81 -6.83 5.58
CA GLN A 48 -9.10 -7.72 6.50
C GLN A 48 -8.03 -8.54 5.74
N GLY A 49 -6.86 -8.75 6.34
CA GLY A 49 -5.70 -9.35 5.68
C GLY A 49 -4.87 -8.36 4.86
N PHE A 50 -5.45 -7.20 4.51
CA PHE A 50 -4.79 -6.14 3.74
C PHE A 50 -4.81 -4.80 4.46
N THR A 51 -4.91 -4.78 5.80
CA THR A 51 -4.85 -3.53 6.56
C THR A 51 -3.42 -2.99 6.63
N LYS A 52 -3.27 -1.71 7.04
CA LYS A 52 -1.93 -1.13 7.24
C LYS A 52 -1.17 -1.84 8.37
N GLU A 53 -1.88 -2.35 9.36
CA GLU A 53 -1.31 -3.05 10.51
C GLU A 53 -0.80 -4.45 10.12
N GLU A 54 -1.39 -5.05 9.09
CA GLU A 54 -1.00 -6.34 8.52
C GLU A 54 0.03 -6.20 7.38
N SER A 55 0.39 -4.96 6.99
CA SER A 55 1.41 -4.72 5.96
C SER A 55 2.81 -4.82 6.55
N TYR A 56 3.76 -5.34 5.77
CA TYR A 56 5.17 -5.21 6.12
C TYR A 56 5.57 -3.73 6.19
N VAL A 57 6.53 -3.42 7.08
CA VAL A 57 7.15 -2.09 7.15
C VAL A 57 8.02 -1.91 5.92
N ILE A 58 7.88 -0.81 5.20
CA ILE A 58 8.82 -0.41 4.14
C ILE A 58 9.71 0.71 4.70
N THR A 59 11.01 0.48 4.72
CA THR A 59 12.05 1.42 5.19
C THR A 59 13.22 1.47 4.21
N GLY A 60 14.03 2.53 4.27
CA GLY A 60 15.21 2.71 3.42
C GLY A 60 14.90 3.35 2.06
N ASP A 61 15.95 3.58 1.27
CA ASP A 61 15.86 4.16 -0.07
C ASP A 61 16.02 3.07 -1.14
N SER A 62 15.01 2.94 -2.02
CA SER A 62 15.02 1.97 -3.11
C SER A 62 14.05 2.35 -4.22
N LEU A 63 14.41 1.98 -5.45
CA LEU A 63 13.55 2.11 -6.62
C LEU A 63 12.42 1.06 -6.67
N VAL A 64 12.54 -0.05 -5.92
CA VAL A 64 11.70 -1.24 -6.07
C VAL A 64 11.29 -1.89 -4.75
N HIS A 65 10.85 -1.09 -3.77
CA HIS A 65 10.25 -1.63 -2.54
C HIS A 65 9.00 -2.45 -2.86
N GLN A 66 8.97 -3.73 -2.48
CA GLN A 66 7.81 -4.59 -2.72
C GLN A 66 6.79 -4.45 -1.58
N VAL A 67 5.54 -4.12 -1.92
CA VAL A 67 4.43 -4.13 -0.96
C VAL A 67 4.00 -5.57 -0.68
N LYS A 68 3.90 -5.91 0.61
CA LYS A 68 3.44 -7.22 1.09
C LYS A 68 2.60 -7.08 2.34
N TRP A 69 1.75 -8.08 2.57
CA TRP A 69 1.03 -8.32 3.82
C TRP A 69 1.43 -9.66 4.40
N THR A 70 1.28 -9.81 5.72
CA THR A 70 1.75 -10.98 6.48
C THR A 70 1.17 -12.28 5.94
N GLU A 71 -0.16 -12.36 5.88
CA GLU A 71 -0.88 -13.59 5.54
C GLU A 71 -1.55 -13.56 4.16
N SER A 72 -1.80 -12.36 3.61
CA SER A 72 -2.57 -12.22 2.38
C SER A 72 -1.72 -11.94 1.14
N ARG A 73 -2.30 -12.29 -0.02
CA ARG A 73 -1.71 -12.15 -1.35
C ARG A 73 -2.73 -11.52 -2.28
N LEU A 74 -2.28 -10.77 -3.28
CA LEU A 74 -3.17 -10.07 -4.21
C LEU A 74 -4.16 -11.00 -4.93
N PHE A 75 -3.80 -12.27 -5.15
CA PHE A 75 -4.70 -13.27 -5.76
C PHE A 75 -5.84 -13.73 -4.85
N ASP A 76 -5.78 -13.44 -3.54
CA ASP A 76 -6.87 -13.72 -2.59
C ASP A 76 -8.03 -12.71 -2.73
N LEU A 77 -7.79 -11.58 -3.41
CA LEU A 77 -8.81 -10.58 -3.69
C LEU A 77 -9.77 -11.10 -4.77
N ASP A 78 -11.04 -10.76 -4.62
CA ASP A 78 -12.01 -10.94 -5.68
C ASP A 78 -11.80 -9.91 -6.83
N SER A 79 -12.65 -10.00 -7.84
CA SER A 79 -12.59 -9.11 -9.02
C SER A 79 -13.12 -7.69 -8.77
N ASP A 80 -13.39 -7.28 -7.53
CA ASP A 80 -13.82 -5.91 -7.23
C ASP A 80 -12.66 -4.91 -7.38
N ALA A 81 -13.03 -3.63 -7.49
CA ALA A 81 -12.06 -2.54 -7.45
C ALA A 81 -11.83 -2.08 -6.00
N TYR A 82 -10.56 -1.93 -5.64
CA TYR A 82 -10.11 -1.55 -4.30
C TYR A 82 -9.35 -0.22 -4.32
N LEU A 83 -9.33 0.47 -3.19
CA LEU A 83 -8.53 1.67 -2.99
C LEU A 83 -7.24 1.30 -2.26
N LEU A 84 -6.10 1.49 -2.91
CA LEU A 84 -4.80 1.36 -2.26
C LEU A 84 -4.46 2.65 -1.51
N ARG A 85 -4.17 2.53 -0.21
CA ARG A 85 -3.80 3.66 0.66
C ARG A 85 -2.40 3.46 1.22
N LEU A 86 -1.53 4.43 0.95
CA LEU A 86 -0.23 4.56 1.59
C LEU A 86 -0.31 5.49 2.80
N HIS A 87 0.39 5.11 3.86
CA HIS A 87 0.61 5.90 5.06
C HIS A 87 2.11 6.18 5.16
N LEU A 88 2.48 7.45 5.05
CA LEU A 88 3.86 7.90 5.01
C LEU A 88 4.22 8.55 6.34
N TYR A 89 5.22 8.01 7.02
CA TYR A 89 5.77 8.56 8.26
C TYR A 89 7.20 8.96 7.96
N SER A 90 7.45 10.26 7.77
CA SER A 90 8.77 10.79 7.37
C SER A 90 9.37 10.05 6.16
N ALA A 91 8.54 9.87 5.12
CA ALA A 91 8.90 9.15 3.90
C ALA A 91 8.38 9.87 2.66
N THR A 92 9.07 9.68 1.53
CA THR A 92 8.73 10.23 0.22
C THR A 92 8.51 9.10 -0.77
N VAL A 93 7.39 9.11 -1.49
CA VAL A 93 7.10 8.19 -2.59
C VAL A 93 7.17 8.96 -3.91
N TYR A 94 7.99 8.48 -4.83
CA TYR A 94 8.18 9.08 -6.14
C TYR A 94 7.30 8.42 -7.21
N ALA A 95 7.11 7.10 -7.12
CA ALA A 95 6.27 6.35 -8.04
C ALA A 95 5.71 5.06 -7.42
N LEU A 96 4.61 4.59 -8.00
CA LEU A 96 4.01 3.29 -7.72
C LEU A 96 3.81 2.54 -9.04
N THR A 97 4.25 1.29 -9.08
CA THR A 97 4.14 0.42 -10.25
C THR A 97 3.28 -0.79 -9.91
N LEU A 98 2.25 -1.03 -10.72
CA LEU A 98 1.47 -2.27 -10.71
C LEU A 98 2.06 -3.21 -11.76
N VAL A 99 2.67 -4.30 -11.32
CA VAL A 99 3.20 -5.33 -12.21
C VAL A 99 2.05 -6.27 -12.54
N SER A 100 1.78 -6.45 -13.83
CA SER A 100 0.74 -7.38 -14.30
C SER A 100 1.38 -8.67 -14.80
N ALA A 101 0.66 -9.79 -14.70
CA ALA A 101 1.06 -11.01 -15.40
C ALA A 101 1.06 -10.76 -16.91
N GLU A 102 2.06 -11.29 -17.63
CA GLU A 102 2.01 -11.32 -19.10
C GLU A 102 0.83 -12.18 -19.56
N LYS A 103 0.15 -11.75 -20.63
CA LYS A 103 -1.01 -12.44 -21.20
C LYS A 103 -0.61 -13.72 -21.92
#